data_AF-A0AAW1GKX7-F1
#
_entry.id   AF-A0AAW1GKX7-F1
#
_cell.length_a   1.000
_cell.length_b   1.000
_cell.length_c   1.000
_cell.angle_alpha   90.00
_cell.angle_beta   90.00
_cell.angle_gamma   90.00
#
_symmetry.space_group_name_H-M   'P 1'
#
loop_
_entity.id
_entity.type
_entity.pdbx_description
1 polymer ?
#
loop_
_entity_poly.entity_id
_entity_poly.type
_entity_poly.pdbx_seq_one_letter_code
_entity_poly.pdbx_strand_id
1 'polypeptide(L)'
;MKNVVSVLEEGSNWSMGQRQLFCLGRALLRRSRVLVLDEATASVDNATDMILQKTIRTEFSDCTVITVAHRIPTVMDCTKVLVISDGKLVEYDEPMKLIKKEGSLFGQLVNEYWTHIHSAELH
;
A
#
# COMPACT_ATOMS: atom_id res chain seq x y z
N MET A 1 -34.37 15.60 -3.34
CA MET A 1 -33.28 15.08 -4.19
C MET A 1 -31.98 15.67 -3.67
N LYS A 2 -31.00 14.82 -3.29
CA LYS A 2 -29.72 15.29 -2.74
C LYS A 2 -28.95 16.03 -3.83
N ASN A 3 -28.39 17.20 -3.49
CA ASN A 3 -27.44 17.93 -4.34
C ASN A 3 -26.26 17.01 -4.68
N VAL A 4 -26.24 16.50 -5.91
CA VAL A 4 -25.05 15.83 -6.46
C VAL A 4 -24.20 16.94 -7.06
N VAL A 5 -23.08 17.24 -6.41
CA VAL A 5 -22.06 18.12 -6.97
C VAL A 5 -21.38 17.38 -8.10
N SER A 6 -21.37 17.94 -9.30
CA SER A 6 -20.66 17.38 -10.45
C SER A 6 -19.14 17.38 -10.21
N VAL A 7 -18.46 16.35 -10.71
CA VAL A 7 -17.00 16.29 -10.70
C VAL A 7 -16.49 17.28 -11.74
N LEU A 8 -15.63 18.22 -11.33
CA LEU A 8 -15.00 19.19 -12.24
C LEU A 8 -13.91 18.50 -13.08
N GLU A 9 -13.37 19.21 -14.08
CA GLU A 9 -12.24 18.71 -14.87
C GLU A 9 -11.12 18.20 -13.97
N GLU A 10 -10.58 17.03 -14.34
CA GLU A 10 -9.55 16.29 -13.61
C GLU A 10 -9.87 15.97 -12.15
N GLY A 11 -11.13 16.12 -11.73
CA GLY A 11 -11.53 15.99 -10.33
C GLY A 11 -10.98 17.09 -9.44
N SER A 12 -10.72 18.29 -9.99
CA SER A 12 -10.16 19.45 -9.27
C SER A 12 -10.88 19.82 -7.96
N ASN A 13 -12.17 19.50 -7.83
CA ASN A 13 -12.96 19.67 -6.62
C ASN A 13 -12.83 18.53 -5.59
N TRP A 14 -12.00 17.52 -5.84
CA TRP A 14 -11.70 16.40 -4.93
C TRP A 14 -10.30 16.50 -4.37
N SER A 15 -10.14 16.08 -3.12
CA SER A 15 -8.84 15.83 -2.52
C SER A 15 -8.12 14.67 -3.22
N MET A 16 -6.79 14.60 -3.08
CA MET A 16 -5.99 13.50 -3.63
C MET A 16 -6.46 12.13 -3.12
N GLY A 17 -6.73 12.02 -1.80
CA GLY A 17 -7.27 10.80 -1.20
C GLY A 17 -8.65 10.41 -1.75
N GLN A 18 -9.55 11.37 -2.01
CA GLN A 18 -10.85 11.09 -2.64
C GLN A 18 -10.68 10.53 -4.06
N ARG A 19 -9.75 11.09 -4.85
CA ARG A 19 -9.43 10.57 -6.19
C ARG A 19 -8.86 9.14 -6.11
N GLN A 20 -7.97 8.87 -5.17
CA GLN A 20 -7.40 7.53 -4.93
C GLN A 20 -8.49 6.51 -4.56
N LEU A 21 -9.37 6.84 -3.61
CA LEU A 21 -10.49 5.98 -3.21
C LEU A 21 -11.43 5.68 -4.38
N PHE A 22 -11.74 6.69 -5.21
CA PHE A 22 -12.56 6.49 -6.39
C PHE A 22 -11.87 5.57 -7.43
N CYS A 23 -10.56 5.76 -7.66
CA CYS A 23 -9.78 4.88 -8.52
C CYS A 23 -9.76 3.43 -8.02
N LEU A 24 -9.62 3.21 -6.71
CA LEU A 24 -9.73 1.87 -6.14
C LEU A 24 -11.14 1.29 -6.36
N GLY A 25 -12.19 2.08 -6.14
CA GLY A 25 -13.57 1.69 -6.43
C GLY A 25 -13.75 1.20 -7.87
N ARG A 26 -13.14 1.90 -8.84
CA ARG A 26 -13.13 1.45 -10.25
C ARG A 26 -12.38 0.14 -10.45
N ALA A 27 -11.26 -0.06 -9.75
CA ALA A 27 -10.49 -1.30 -9.82
C ALA A 27 -11.28 -2.50 -9.27
N LEU A 28 -11.98 -2.32 -8.15
CA LEU A 28 -12.86 -3.33 -7.55
C LEU A 28 -13.95 -3.79 -8.53
N LEU A 29 -14.58 -2.85 -9.23
CA LEU A 29 -15.63 -3.16 -10.20
C LEU A 29 -15.11 -3.91 -11.44
N ARG A 30 -13.83 -3.76 -11.81
CA ARG A 30 -13.25 -4.43 -12.99
C ARG A 30 -13.01 -5.93 -12.80
N ARG A 31 -12.92 -6.42 -11.56
CA ARG A 31 -12.62 -7.84 -11.24
C ARG A 31 -11.42 -8.39 -12.02
N SER A 32 -10.33 -7.62 -12.06
CA SER A 32 -9.10 -8.00 -12.75
C SER A 32 -8.44 -9.23 -12.10
N ARG A 33 -7.77 -10.07 -12.89
CA ARG A 33 -6.95 -11.20 -12.37
C ARG A 33 -5.59 -10.78 -11.82
N VAL A 34 -5.12 -9.59 -12.24
CA VAL A 34 -3.89 -8.96 -11.77
C VAL A 34 -4.21 -7.51 -11.43
N LEU A 35 -3.85 -7.09 -10.23
CA LEU A 35 -4.00 -5.74 -9.72
C LEU A 35 -2.62 -5.17 -9.42
N VAL A 36 -2.31 -4.00 -9.98
CA VAL A 36 -1.08 -3.26 -9.67
C VAL A 36 -1.47 -2.01 -8.89
N LEU A 37 -0.88 -1.84 -7.71
CA LEU A 37 -1.06 -0.70 -6.83
C LEU A 37 0.27 0.04 -6.72
N ASP A 38 0.29 1.28 -7.17
CA ASP A 38 1.45 2.16 -7.04
C ASP A 38 1.10 3.25 -6.03
N GLU A 39 1.62 3.12 -4.81
CA GLU A 39 1.39 4.06 -3.72
C GLU A 39 -0.10 4.41 -3.46
N ALA A 40 -0.99 3.44 -3.68
CA ALA A 40 -2.44 3.67 -3.71
C ALA A 40 -3.04 4.22 -2.39
N THR A 41 -2.28 4.22 -1.29
CA THR A 41 -2.68 4.70 0.04
C THR A 41 -1.87 5.90 0.55
N ALA A 42 -0.99 6.48 -0.26
CA ALA A 42 -0.04 7.49 0.20
C ALA A 42 -0.71 8.80 0.68
N SER A 43 -1.93 9.11 0.24
CA SER A 43 -2.61 10.38 0.53
C SER A 43 -3.84 10.20 1.42
N VAL A 44 -3.86 9.12 2.18
CA VAL A 44 -4.99 8.66 2.99
C VAL A 44 -4.53 8.52 4.45
N ASP A 45 -5.40 8.90 5.40
CA ASP A 45 -5.11 8.76 6.82
C ASP A 45 -5.00 7.29 7.27
N ASN A 46 -4.40 7.03 8.43
CA ASN A 46 -4.14 5.67 8.90
C ASN A 46 -5.40 4.82 9.08
N ALA A 47 -6.50 5.40 9.58
CA ALA A 47 -7.74 4.65 9.80
C ALA A 47 -8.34 4.22 8.45
N THR A 48 -8.34 5.13 7.47
CA THR A 48 -8.82 4.83 6.13
C THR A 48 -7.88 3.87 5.38
N ASP A 49 -6.55 3.98 5.53
CA ASP A 49 -5.58 3.02 4.97
C ASP A 49 -5.85 1.60 5.49
N MET A 50 -6.08 1.41 6.79
CA MET A 50 -6.42 0.10 7.36
C MET A 50 -7.68 -0.51 6.72
N ILE A 51 -8.71 0.32 6.49
CA ILE A 51 -9.94 -0.12 5.80
C ILE A 51 -9.61 -0.50 4.35
N LEU A 52 -8.77 0.29 3.68
CA LEU A 52 -8.38 0.05 2.29
C LEU A 52 -7.61 -1.26 2.14
N GLN A 53 -6.60 -1.49 2.99
CA GLN A 53 -5.81 -2.73 3.00
C GLN A 53 -6.70 -3.95 3.24
N LYS A 54 -7.62 -3.86 4.22
CA LYS A 54 -8.58 -4.93 4.48
C LYS A 54 -9.46 -5.21 3.26
N THR A 55 -9.98 -4.16 2.63
CA THR A 55 -10.84 -4.27 1.44
C THR A 55 -10.08 -4.90 0.28
N ILE A 56 -8.83 -4.47 0.03
CA ILE A 56 -8.00 -5.04 -1.02
C ILE A 56 -7.82 -6.54 -0.78
N ARG A 57 -7.47 -6.93 0.46
CA ARG A 57 -7.26 -8.33 0.81
C ARG A 57 -8.51 -9.20 0.66
N THR A 58 -9.69 -8.69 0.99
CA THR A 58 -10.93 -9.46 0.91
C THR A 58 -11.47 -9.53 -0.52
N GLU A 59 -11.49 -8.41 -1.23
CA GLU A 59 -12.12 -8.32 -2.55
C GLU A 59 -11.22 -8.85 -3.67
N PHE A 60 -9.90 -8.89 -3.45
CA PHE A 60 -8.91 -9.40 -4.40
C PHE A 60 -8.24 -10.70 -3.93
N SER A 61 -8.90 -11.50 -3.08
CA SER A 61 -8.34 -12.76 -2.56
C SER A 61 -7.94 -13.75 -3.67
N ASP A 62 -8.65 -13.73 -4.80
CA ASP A 62 -8.42 -14.62 -5.95
C ASP A 62 -7.61 -13.93 -7.08
N CYS A 63 -7.05 -12.75 -6.80
CA CYS A 63 -6.30 -11.93 -7.74
C CYS A 63 -4.83 -11.82 -7.31
N THR A 64 -3.91 -11.78 -8.28
CA THR A 64 -2.51 -11.44 -7.99
C THR A 64 -2.39 -9.94 -7.79
N VAL A 65 -2.07 -9.52 -6.56
CA VAL A 65 -1.83 -8.13 -6.21
C VAL A 65 -0.33 -7.86 -6.18
N ILE A 66 0.11 -6.89 -6.98
CA ILE A 66 1.47 -6.34 -6.97
C ILE A 66 1.36 -4.93 -6.41
N THR A 67 2.02 -4.66 -5.29
CA THR A 67 1.96 -3.36 -4.63
C THR A 67 3.35 -2.77 -4.45
N VAL A 68 3.49 -1.50 -4.81
CA VAL A 68 4.63 -0.65 -4.48
C VAL A 68 4.19 0.24 -3.32
N ALA A 69 4.85 0.12 -2.18
CA ALA A 69 4.47 0.84 -0.97
C ALA A 69 5.70 1.26 -0.16
N HIS A 70 5.64 2.48 0.37
CA HIS A 70 6.62 3.02 1.32
C HIS A 70 6.25 2.74 2.79
N ARG A 71 5.05 2.21 3.04
CA ARG A 71 4.56 1.89 4.39
C ARG A 71 4.90 0.45 4.75
N ILE A 72 5.76 0.27 5.74
CA ILE A 72 6.14 -1.07 6.22
C ILE A 72 4.92 -1.95 6.59
N PRO A 73 3.86 -1.47 7.26
CA PRO A 73 2.70 -2.31 7.55
C PRO A 73 2.03 -2.92 6.31
N THR A 74 1.95 -2.17 5.21
CA THR A 74 1.42 -2.67 3.93
C THR A 74 2.31 -3.77 3.36
N VAL A 75 3.63 -3.58 3.39
CA VAL A 75 4.59 -4.56 2.84
C VAL A 75 4.66 -5.82 3.71
N MET A 76 4.52 -5.67 5.03
CA MET A 76 4.54 -6.78 5.99
C MET A 76 3.34 -7.74 5.84
N ASP A 77 2.22 -7.26 5.31
CA ASP A 77 1.02 -8.08 5.05
C ASP A 77 1.12 -8.87 3.73
N CYS A 78 2.16 -8.65 2.93
CA CYS A 78 2.35 -9.33 1.65
C CYS A 78 2.83 -10.78 1.82
N THR A 79 2.44 -11.65 0.88
CA THR A 79 2.89 -13.05 0.86
C THR A 79 4.37 -13.19 0.47
N LYS A 80 4.86 -12.28 -0.38
CA LYS A 80 6.26 -12.15 -0.80
C LYS A 80 6.62 -10.67 -0.91
N VAL A 81 7.89 -10.37 -0.65
CA VAL A 81 8.48 -9.03 -0.78
C VAL A 81 9.62 -9.11 -1.77
N LEU A 82 9.66 -8.14 -2.69
CA LEU A 82 10.71 -7.95 -3.66
C LEU A 82 11.46 -6.65 -3.30
N VAL A 83 12.78 -6.74 -3.10
CA VAL A 83 13.62 -5.56 -2.90
C VAL A 83 14.43 -5.33 -4.16
N ILE A 84 14.39 -4.09 -4.65
CA ILE A 84 15.15 -3.63 -5.80
C ILE A 84 16.11 -2.53 -5.34
N SER A 85 17.39 -2.67 -5.69
CA SER A 85 18.42 -1.64 -5.51
C SER A 85 19.22 -1.49 -6.80
N ASP A 86 19.47 -0.25 -7.22
CA ASP A 86 20.26 0.07 -8.42
C ASP A 86 19.76 -0.68 -9.68
N GLY A 87 18.43 -0.78 -9.82
CA GLY A 87 17.78 -1.46 -10.93
C GLY A 87 17.91 -2.99 -10.91
N LYS A 88 18.39 -3.59 -9.81
CA LYS A 88 18.58 -5.04 -9.66
C LYS A 88 17.71 -5.60 -8.55
N LEU A 89 17.16 -6.78 -8.77
CA LEU A 89 16.56 -7.59 -7.72
C LEU A 89 17.66 -8.03 -6.76
N VAL A 90 17.56 -7.60 -5.50
CA VAL A 90 18.52 -7.92 -4.44
C VAL A 90 17.96 -8.92 -3.44
N GLU A 91 16.66 -8.88 -3.17
CA GLU A 91 15.99 -9.82 -2.26
C GLU A 91 14.60 -10.19 -2.77
N TYR A 92 14.20 -11.45 -2.56
CA TYR A 92 12.86 -11.94 -2.86
C TYR A 92 12.50 -13.14 -1.97
N ASP A 93 11.66 -12.93 -0.97
CA ASP A 93 11.09 -14.02 -0.16
C ASP A 93 9.88 -13.54 0.67
N GLU A 94 9.35 -14.40 1.54
CA GLU A 94 8.39 -14.01 2.58
C GLU A 94 8.99 -12.94 3.50
N PRO A 95 8.20 -11.93 3.93
CA PRO A 95 8.69 -10.84 4.78
C PRO A 95 9.45 -11.36 6.01
N MET A 96 8.91 -12.36 6.70
CA MET A 96 9.51 -12.93 7.91
C MET A 96 10.82 -13.67 7.66
N LYS A 97 11.03 -14.23 6.47
CA LYS A 97 12.31 -14.86 6.10
C LYS A 97 13.36 -13.79 5.81
N LEU A 98 12.97 -12.74 5.08
CA LEU A 98 13.86 -11.61 4.80
C LEU A 98 14.27 -10.90 6.09
N ILE A 99 13.37 -10.68 7.05
CA ILE A 99 13.72 -10.02 8.33
C ILE A 99 14.73 -10.84 9.15
N LYS A 100 14.62 -12.17 9.13
CA LYS A 100 15.52 -13.06 9.88
C LYS A 100 16.88 -13.26 9.22
N LYS A 101 17.02 -12.88 7.96
CA LYS A 101 18.27 -13.04 7.21
C LYS A 101 19.27 -11.96 7.64
N GLU A 102 20.46 -12.39 8.05
CA GLU A 102 21.54 -11.48 8.40
C GLU A 102 21.94 -10.62 7.19
N GLY A 103 22.10 -9.32 7.42
CA GLY A 103 22.44 -8.36 6.36
C GLY A 103 21.30 -8.04 5.38
N SER A 104 20.06 -8.44 5.68
CA SER A 104 18.89 -8.16 4.84
C SER A 104 18.59 -6.67 4.73
N LEU A 105 18.42 -6.18 3.50
CA LEU A 105 18.04 -4.79 3.23
C LEU A 105 16.60 -4.53 3.68
N PHE A 106 15.70 -5.48 3.40
CA PHE A 106 14.34 -5.40 3.92
C PHE A 106 14.32 -5.38 5.46
N GLY A 107 15.12 -6.22 6.10
CA GLY A 107 15.24 -6.26 7.56
C GLY A 107 15.71 -4.92 8.15
N GLN A 108 16.66 -4.25 7.50
CA GLN A 108 17.14 -2.92 7.88
C GLN A 108 16.02 -1.86 7.78
N LEU A 109 15.28 -1.83 6.66
CA LEU A 109 14.15 -0.90 6.47
C LEU A 109 13.06 -1.08 7.53
N VAL A 110 12.75 -2.33 7.87
CA VAL A 110 11.77 -2.66 8.91
C VAL A 110 12.24 -2.19 10.29
N ASN A 111 13.52 -2.38 10.61
CA ASN A 111 14.11 -1.94 11.88
C ASN A 111 14.13 -0.40 12.01
N GLU A 112 14.46 0.30 10.93
CA GLU A 112 14.44 1.76 10.88
C GLU A 112 13.03 2.31 11.12
N TYR A 113 12.03 1.73 10.44
CA TYR A 113 10.62 2.09 10.61
C TYR A 113 10.14 1.97 12.07
N TRP A 114 10.45 0.87 12.74
CA TRP A 114 10.05 0.68 14.15
C TRP A 114 10.78 1.63 15.10
N THR A 115 12.04 1.96 14.81
CA THR A 115 12.81 2.93 15.61
C THR A 115 12.16 4.33 15.53
N HIS A 116 11.68 4.72 14.34
CA HIS A 116 10.97 6.00 14.15
C HIS A 116 9.60 6.06 14.81
N ILE A 117 8.84 4.96 14.85
CA ILE A 117 7.56 4.93 15.59
C ILE A 117 7.77 5.12 17.09
N HIS A 118 8.71 4.39 17.70
CA HIS A 118 8.93 4.50 19.15
C HIS A 118 9.43 5.88 19.59
N SER A 119 10.16 6.60 18.71
CA SER A 119 10.59 7.97 18.98
C SER A 119 9.47 9.00 18.81
N ALA A 120 8.47 8.73 17.97
CA ALA A 120 7.31 9.58 17.79
C ALA A 120 6.26 9.42 18.92
N GLU A 121 6.19 8.27 19.59
CA GLU A 121 5.28 8.03 20.73
C GLU A 121 5.80 8.58 22.06
N LEU A 122 7.07 8.99 22.13
CA LEU A 122 7.70 9.61 23.30
C LEU A 122 7.50 11.14 23.36
N HIS A 123 6.78 11.73 22.41
CA HIS A 123 6.43 13.15 22.34
C HIS A 123 4.92 13.35 22.19
#